data_AF-X1I789-F1
#
_entry.id   AF-X1I789-F1
#
_cell.length_a   1.000
_cell.length_b   1.000
_cell.length_c   1.000
_cell.angle_alpha   90.00
_cell.angle_beta   90.00
_cell.angle_gamma   90.00
#
_symmetry.space_group_name_H-M   'P 1'
#
loop_
_entity.id
_entity.type
_entity.pdbx_description
1 polymer ?
#
loop_
_entity_poly.entity_id
_entity_poly.type
_entity_poly.pdbx_seq_one_letter_code
_entity_poly.pdbx_strand_id
1 'polypeptide(L)' 'MQTKQLSFPLVEALQKGKTLREQGDYYGDFSKTTAYELLESTKEFLNKASEILEQRT' A
#
# COMPACT_ATOMS: atom_id res chain seq x y z
N MET A 1 -11.94 0.60 -23.93
CA MET A 1 -10.60 1.17 -23.72
C MET A 1 -10.18 0.84 -22.30
N GLN A 2 -9.09 0.11 -22.11
CA GLN A 2 -8.53 -0.12 -20.77
C GLN A 2 -7.86 1.19 -20.34
N THR A 3 -8.45 1.91 -19.38
CA THR A 3 -7.85 3.15 -18.89
C THR A 3 -6.54 2.79 -18.18
N LYS A 4 -5.45 3.51 -18.47
CA LYS A 4 -4.14 3.35 -17.81
C LYS A 4 -4.16 3.89 -16.36
N GLN A 5 -5.27 3.69 -15.66
CA GLN A 5 -5.51 4.26 -14.34
C GLN A 5 -5.27 3.19 -13.28
N LEU A 6 -4.57 3.58 -12.21
CA LEU A 6 -4.47 2.76 -11.01
C LEU A 6 -5.87 2.52 -10.45
N SER A 7 -6.15 1.31 -9.99
CA SER A 7 -7.43 1.02 -9.36
C SER A 7 -7.56 1.79 -8.05
N PHE A 8 -8.78 2.21 -7.73
CA PHE A 8 -9.08 3.00 -6.54
C PHE A 8 -8.50 2.42 -5.23
N PRO A 9 -8.56 1.09 -4.97
CA PRO A 9 -7.96 0.49 -3.77
C PRO A 9 -6.44 0.72 -3.64
N LEU A 10 -5.72 0.81 -4.76
CA LEU A 10 -4.27 1.04 -4.74
C LEU A 10 -3.92 2.46 -4.31
N VAL A 11 -4.75 3.43 -4.73
CA VAL A 11 -4.58 4.82 -4.33
C VAL A 11 -4.84 4.97 -2.84
N GLU A 12 -5.90 4.33 -2.32
CA GLU A 12 -6.21 4.33 -0.88
C GLU A 12 -5.10 3.70 -0.03
N ALA A 13 -4.55 2.56 -0.48
CA ALA A 13 -3.47 1.87 0.21
C ALA A 13 -2.20 2.75 0.29
N LEU A 14 -1.84 3.43 -0.80
CA LEU A 14 -0.71 4.37 -0.85
C LEU A 14 -0.93 5.55 0.10
N GLN A 15 -2.15 6.10 0.13
CA GLN A 15 -2.48 7.22 1.00
C GLN A 15 -2.43 6.83 2.49
N LYS A 16 -2.91 5.63 2.85
CA LYS A 16 -2.78 5.07 4.20
C LYS A 16 -1.31 4.89 4.60
N GLY A 17 -0.48 4.36 3.71
CA GLY A 17 0.95 4.20 3.95
C GLY A 17 1.68 5.53 4.18
N LYS A 18 1.37 6.56 3.37
CA LYS A 18 1.89 7.92 3.56
C LYS A 18 1.53 8.47 4.94
N THR A 19 0.26 8.42 5.33
CA THR A 19 -0.21 8.96 6.61
C THR A 19 0.50 8.30 7.80
N LEU A 20 0.68 6.98 7.77
CA LEU A 20 1.35 6.26 8.86
C LEU A 20 2.83 6.61 8.96
N ARG A 21 3.50 6.78 7.83
CA ARG A 21 4.88 7.26 7.78
C ARG A 21 4.99 8.68 8.34
N GLU A 22 4.06 9.57 8.01
CA GLU A 22 4.03 10.94 8.53
C GLU A 22 3.76 10.98 10.05
N GLN A 23 2.84 10.14 10.55
CA GLN A 23 2.55 10.00 11.97
C GLN A 23 3.77 9.54 12.78
N GLY A 24 4.47 8.53 12.28
CA GLY A 24 5.72 8.06 12.90
C GLY A 24 6.84 9.09 12.86
N ASP A 25 7.15 9.63 11.68
CA ASP A 25 8.32 10.49 11.48
C ASP A 25 8.18 11.88 12.11
N TYR A 26 6.99 12.49 12.05
CA TYR A 26 6.80 13.89 12.47
C TYR A 26 6.15 14.05 13.82
N TYR A 27 5.36 13.08 14.27
CA TYR A 27 4.57 13.20 15.50
C TYR A 27 5.00 12.19 16.58
N GLY A 28 5.90 11.25 16.25
CA GLY A 28 6.34 10.21 17.19
C GLY A 28 5.21 9.29 17.63
N ASP A 29 4.07 9.29 16.93
CA ASP A 29 2.88 8.53 17.26
C ASP A 29 2.93 7.19 16.52
N PHE A 30 3.57 6.21 17.17
CA PHE A 30 3.78 4.88 16.63
C PHE A 30 2.76 3.89 17.20
N SER A 31 1.82 3.46 16.37
CA SER A 31 0.98 2.29 16.66
C SER A 31 1.61 1.03 16.09
N LYS A 32 2.12 0.15 16.96
CA LYS A 32 2.65 -1.16 16.57
C LYS A 32 1.62 -1.97 15.77
N THR A 33 0.35 -1.93 16.19
CA THR A 33 -0.75 -2.63 15.52
C THR A 33 -0.94 -2.10 14.11
N THR A 34 -1.01 -0.77 13.94
CA THR A 34 -1.29 -0.16 12.64
C THR A 34 -0.09 -0.28 11.68
N ALA A 35 1.13 -0.26 12.21
CA ALA A 35 2.34 -0.57 11.44
C ALA A 35 2.33 -2.03 10.93
N TYR A 36 1.90 -2.98 11.76
CA TYR A 36 1.77 -4.38 11.37
C TYR A 36 0.70 -4.57 10.29
N GLU A 37 -0.47 -3.97 10.45
CA GLU A 37 -1.54 -3.99 9.44
C GLU A 37 -1.09 -3.41 8.10
N LEU A 38 -0.34 -2.30 8.12
CA LEU A 38 0.22 -1.69 6.91
C LEU A 38 1.24 -2.62 6.23
N LEU A 39 2.10 -3.27 7.02
CA LEU A 39 3.10 -4.19 6.49
C LEU A 39 2.43 -5.37 5.77
N GLU A 40 1.42 -5.98 6.38
CA GLU A 40 0.69 -7.09 5.76
C GLU A 40 -0.08 -6.65 4.51
N SER A 41 -0.73 -5.49 4.55
CA SER A 41 -1.41 -4.90 3.37
C SER A 41 -0.42 -4.62 2.23
N THR A 42 0.79 -4.18 2.55
CA THR A 42 1.84 -3.91 1.57
C THR A 42 2.36 -5.19 0.92
N LYS A 43 2.55 -6.27 1.71
CA LYS A 43 2.93 -7.58 1.18
C LYS A 43 1.88 -8.12 0.21
N GLU A 44 0.60 -8.05 0.59
CA GLU A 44 -0.50 -8.48 -0.27
C GLU A 44 -0.53 -7.68 -1.58
N PHE A 45 -0.36 -6.35 -1.51
CA PHE A 45 -0.26 -5.50 -2.69
C PHE A 45 0.89 -5.90 -3.61
N LEU A 46 2.10 -6.09 -3.07
CA LEU A 46 3.28 -6.46 -3.86
C LEU A 46 3.12 -7.84 -4.51
N ASN A 47 2.52 -8.80 -3.81
CA ASN A 47 2.22 -10.12 -4.37
C ASN A 47 1.24 -10.00 -5.54
N LYS A 48 0.14 -9.25 -5.37
CA LYS A 48 -0.84 -9.04 -6.45
C LYS A 48 -0.28 -8.27 -7.63
N ALA A 49 0.54 -7.25 -7.38
CA ALA A 49 1.23 -6.53 -8.44
C ALA A 49 2.17 -7.45 -9.22
N SER A 50 2.91 -8.33 -8.53
CA SER A 50 3.81 -9.30 -9.16
C SER A 50 3.05 -10.34 -9.99
N GLU A 51 1.95 -10.91 -9.46
CA GLU A 51 1.07 -11.81 -10.22
C GLU A 51 0.58 -11.19 -11.53
N ILE A 52 0.15 -9.91 -11.48
CA ILE A 52 -0.33 -9.18 -12.67
C ILE A 52 0.79 -8.95 -13.68
N LEU A 53 2.01 -8.67 -13.21
CA LEU A 53 3.17 -8.44 -14.07
C LEU A 53 3.68 -9.73 -14.71
N GLU A 54 3.69 -10.85 -13.96
CA GLU A 54 4.10 -12.16 -14.47
C GLU A 54 3.14 -12.70 -15.52
N GLN A 55 1.82 -12.53 -15.35
CA GLN A 55 0.79 -12.91 -16.33
C GLN A 55 0.88 -12.16 -17.68
N ARG A 56 1.67 -11.08 -17.76
CA ARG A 56 1.91 -10.33 -19.00
C ARG A 56 3.07 -10.85 -19.84
N THR A 57 3.84 -11.83 -19.35
CA THR A 57 5.04 -12.38 -20.01
C THR A 57 4.75 -13.76 -20.60
#